data_AF-A0A842XFA1-F1
#
_entry.id   AF-A0A842XFA1-F1
#
_cell.length_a   1.000
_cell.length_b   1.000
_cell.length_c   1.000
_cell.angle_alpha   90.00
_cell.angle_beta   90.00
_cell.angle_gamma   90.00
#
_symmetry.space_group_name_H-M   'P 1'
#
loop_
_entity.id
_entity.type
_entity.pdbx_description
1 polymer ?
#
loop_
_entity_poly.entity_id
_entity_poly.type
_entity_poly.pdbx_seq_one_letter_code
_entity_poly.pdbx_strand_id
1 'polypeptide(L)' 'MALAVDRELLKAFEEKLDPSKPEESPIPAKVLGYGEISTIFEIIHESQRDIAYKRMPLFDDMQQVERY' A
#
# COMPACT_ATOMS: atom_id res chain seq x y z
N MET A 1 -10.23 14.54 -14.20
CA MET A 1 -11.06 13.45 -13.66
C MET A 1 -10.63 13.20 -12.23
N ALA A 2 -11.55 13.02 -11.30
CA ALA A 2 -11.22 12.63 -9.93
C ALA A 2 -10.97 11.11 -9.88
N LEU A 3 -9.90 10.69 -9.22
CA LEU A 3 -9.60 9.27 -8.99
C LEU A 3 -10.60 8.71 -7.97
N ALA A 4 -11.32 7.65 -8.32
CA ALA A 4 -12.31 7.01 -7.44
C ALA A 4 -11.62 5.94 -6.58
N VAL A 5 -11.16 6.34 -5.38
CA VAL A 5 -10.51 5.43 -4.44
C VAL A 5 -11.53 4.84 -3.46
N ASP A 6 -11.61 3.52 -3.42
CA ASP A 6 -12.39 2.77 -2.43
C ASP A 6 -11.62 2.75 -1.10
N ARG A 7 -12.04 3.65 -0.20
CA ARG A 7 -11.37 3.85 1.08
C ARG A 7 -11.56 2.70 2.05
N GLU A 8 -12.67 1.97 1.96
CA GLU A 8 -12.95 0.84 2.85
C GLU A 8 -12.05 -0.33 2.47
N LEU A 9 -11.93 -0.62 1.17
CA LEU A 9 -11.00 -1.61 0.65
C LEU A 9 -9.55 -1.24 0.98
N LEU A 10 -9.15 0.01 0.73
CA LEU A 10 -7.78 0.48 1.01
C LEU A 10 -7.45 0.34 2.51
N LYS A 11 -8.37 0.73 3.39
CA LYS A 11 -8.18 0.59 4.84
C LYS A 11 -8.06 -0.88 5.24
N ALA A 12 -8.94 -1.75 4.75
CA ALA A 12 -8.89 -3.18 5.04
C ALA A 12 -7.60 -3.84 4.51
N PHE A 13 -7.06 -3.34 3.40
CA PHE A 13 -5.77 -3.75 2.86
C PHE A 13 -4.64 -3.33 3.80
N GLU A 14 -4.56 -2.04 4.16
CA GLU A 14 -3.50 -1.53 5.04
C GLU A 14 -3.49 -2.18 6.44
N GLU A 15 -4.66 -2.48 7.02
CA GLU A 15 -4.77 -3.12 8.34
C GLU A 15 -4.17 -4.53 8.39
N LYS A 16 -4.04 -5.20 7.24
CA LYS A 16 -3.55 -6.59 7.12
C LYS A 16 -2.25 -6.70 6.33
N LEU A 17 -1.70 -5.57 5.89
CA LEU A 17 -0.55 -5.52 5.02
C LEU A 17 0.73 -5.82 5.82
N ASP A 18 1.47 -6.86 5.42
CA ASP A 18 2.90 -6.96 5.72
C ASP A 18 3.67 -6.16 4.66
N PRO A 19 4.35 -5.04 5.02
CA PRO A 19 5.05 -4.21 4.04
C PRO A 19 6.23 -4.93 3.36
N SER A 20 6.80 -5.94 4.01
CA SER A 20 7.87 -6.76 3.45
C SER A 20 7.34 -7.80 2.45
N LYS A 21 6.03 -8.12 2.54
CA LYS A 21 5.36 -9.11 1.69
C LYS A 21 3.92 -8.71 1.32
N PRO A 22 3.72 -7.67 0.50
CA PRO A 22 2.38 -7.18 0.17
C PRO A 22 1.47 -8.22 -0.51
N GLU A 23 2.07 -9.15 -1.27
CA GLU A 23 1.34 -10.18 -2.02
C GLU A 23 0.82 -11.32 -1.11
N GLU A 24 1.26 -11.40 0.15
CA GLU A 24 0.71 -12.33 1.14
C GLU A 24 -0.56 -11.77 1.84
N SER A 25 -0.97 -10.54 1.51
CA SER A 25 -2.20 -9.94 2.04
C SER A 25 -3.44 -10.77 1.67
N PRO A 26 -4.43 -10.93 2.57
CA PRO A 26 -5.71 -11.56 2.24
C PRO A 26 -6.49 -10.83 1.14
N ILE A 27 -6.19 -9.56 0.92
CA ILE A 27 -6.71 -8.78 -0.21
C ILE A 27 -5.66 -8.87 -1.33
N PRO A 28 -5.98 -9.48 -2.48
CA PRO A 28 -5.02 -9.68 -3.55
C PRO A 28 -4.40 -8.37 -4.03
N ALA A 29 -3.08 -8.32 -4.04
CA ALA A 29 -2.31 -7.22 -4.57
C ALA A 29 -1.11 -7.74 -5.35
N LYS A 30 -0.62 -6.93 -6.28
CA LYS A 30 0.60 -7.22 -7.04
C LYS A 30 1.59 -6.09 -6.85
N VAL A 31 2.83 -6.44 -6.52
CA VAL A 31 3.90 -5.45 -6.43
C VAL A 31 4.29 -5.01 -7.84
N LEU A 32 4.27 -3.69 -8.05
CA LEU A 32 4.70 -3.06 -9.30
C LEU A 32 6.15 -2.62 -9.25
N GLY A 33 6.67 -2.35 -8.04
CA GLY A 33 8.06 -2.02 -7.82
C GLY A 33 8.35 -1.57 -6.40
N TYR A 34 9.65 -1.47 -6.09
CA TYR A 34 10.15 -0.95 -4.83
C TYR A 34 10.92 0.35 -5.08
N GLY A 35 10.74 1.32 -4.20
CA GLY A 35 11.64 2.46 -4.05
C GLY A 35 12.50 2.27 -2.80
N GLU A 36 13.44 3.19 -2.57
CA GLU A 36 14.37 3.10 -1.43
C GLU A 36 13.66 2.94 -0.08
N ILE A 37 12.52 3.62 0.10
CA ILE A 37 11.74 3.60 1.34
C ILE A 37 10.27 3.22 1.14
N SER A 38 9.88 2.80 -0.07
CA SER A 38 8.46 2.69 -0.42
C SER A 38 8.17 1.46 -1.25
N THR A 39 6.96 0.93 -1.14
CA THR A 39 6.48 -0.15 -2.01
C THR A 39 5.34 0.37 -2.87
N ILE A 40 5.38 0.05 -4.16
CA ILE A 40 4.33 0.38 -5.13
C ILE A 40 3.61 -0.91 -5.50
N PHE A 41 2.29 -0.90 -5.39
CA PHE A 41 1.46 -2.06 -5.70
C PHE A 41 0.12 -1.64 -6.32
N GLU A 42 -0.50 -2.58 -7.03
CA GLU A 42 -1.90 -2.52 -7.41
C GLU A 42 -2.72 -3.41 -6.49
N ILE A 43 -3.91 -2.95 -6.08
CA ILE A 43 -4.91 -3.81 -5.43
C ILE A 43 -5.75 -4.43 -6.54
N ILE A 44 -5.79 -5.76 -6.61
CA ILE A 44 -6.48 -6.50 -7.67
C ILE A 44 -7.98 -6.54 -7.33
N HIS A 45 -8.65 -5.41 -7.56
CA HIS A 45 -10.08 -5.22 -7.37
C HIS A 45 -10.67 -4.39 -8.51
N GLU A 46 -11.87 -4.72 -8.96
CA GLU A 46 -12.50 -4.07 -10.11
C GLU A 46 -12.69 -2.57 -9.93
N SER A 47 -13.05 -2.12 -8.72
CA SER A 47 -13.23 -0.70 -8.40
C SER A 47 -11.92 0.09 -8.41
N GLN A 48 -10.78 -0.59 -8.25
CA GLN A 48 -9.46 0.02 -8.10
C GLN A 48 -8.52 -0.29 -9.28
N ARG A 49 -9.08 -0.76 -10.40
CA ARG A 49 -8.32 -1.02 -11.63
C ARG A 49 -7.60 0.25 -12.09
N ASP A 50 -6.40 0.07 -12.64
CA ASP A 50 -5.55 1.15 -13.17
C ASP A 50 -5.10 2.17 -12.11
N ILE A 51 -5.21 1.84 -10.82
CA ILE A 51 -4.67 2.63 -9.71
C ILE A 51 -3.42 1.96 -9.16
N ALA A 52 -2.30 2.69 -9.22
CA ALA A 52 -1.08 2.34 -8.50
C ALA A 52 -1.07 3.04 -7.13
N TYR A 53 -0.90 2.24 -6.07
CA TYR A 53 -0.73 2.73 -4.71
C TYR A 53 0.75 2.83 -4.40
N LYS A 54 1.16 3.93 -3.77
CA LYS A 54 2.51 4.08 -3.22
C LYS A 54 2.41 4.17 -1.69
N ARG A 55 2.90 3.14 -1.00
CA ARG A 55 2.97 3.15 0.46
C ARG A 55 4.21 3.89 0.92
N MET A 56 4.00 4.97 1.65
CA MET A 56 5.06 5.66 2.38
C MET A 56 5.26 4.98 3.74
N PRO A 57 6.47 5.00 4.32
CA PRO A 57 6.66 4.60 5.72
C PRO A 57 5.72 5.41 6.62
N LEU A 58 5.06 4.71 7.54
CA LEU A 58 4.29 5.35 8.60
C LEU A 58 5.25 5.52 9.77
N PHE A 59 5.69 6.76 9.99
CA PHE A 59 6.43 7.14 11.17
C PHE A 59 5.53 8.01 12.05
N ASP A 60 5.26 7.55 13.26
CA ASP A 60 4.51 8.28 14.28
C ASP A 60 5.39 9.34 14.95
N ASP A 61 6.70 9.11 15.02
CA ASP A 61 7.65 10.01 15.66
C ASP A 61 9.03 10.02 14.96
N MET A 62 9.85 11.01 15.31
CA MET A 62 11.19 11.18 14.76
C MET A 62 12.16 10.06 15.14
N GLN A 63 11.95 9.37 16.28
CA GLN A 63 12.82 8.25 16.66
C GLN A 63 12.59 7.04 15.76
N GLN A 64 11.38 6.88 15.23
CA GLN A 64 11.11 5.86 14.20
C GLN A 64 11.79 6.21 12.87
N VAL A 65 11.86 7.50 12.51
CA VAL A 65 12.61 7.98 11.34
C VAL A 65 14.11 7.69 11.50
N GLU A 66 14.70 7.97 12.66
CA GLU A 66 16.13 7.77 12.92
C GLU A 66 16.57 6.29 12.97
N ARG A 67 15.62 5.37 13.25
CA ARG A 67 15.88 3.92 13.32
C ARG A 67 15.77 3.20 11.98
N TYR A 68 15.16 3.85 10.99
CA TYR A 68 14.94 3.31 9.65
C TYR A 68 16.16 3.53 8.76
#